data_AF-A0AAW6RVE8-F1
#
_entry.id   AF-A0AAW6RVE8-F1
#
_cell.length_a   1.000
_cell.length_b   1.000
_cell.length_c   1.000
_cell.angle_alpha   90.00
_cell.angle_beta   90.00
_cell.angle_gamma   90.00
#
_symmetry.space_group_name_H-M   'P 1'
#
loop_
_entity.id
_entity.type
_entity.pdbx_description
1 polymer ?
#
loop_
_entity_poly.entity_id
_entity_poly.type
_entity_poly.pdbx_seq_one_letter_code
_entity_poly.pdbx_strand_id
1 'polypeptide(L)'
;MNNTNLTQQVIEDNADFLIGDAVVLNEVIGNFDEIYNVVEVYENTVDVYIGIGILTLNKKFVRSASTIELNAKRRLTKAEQALAEVP
;
A
#
# COMPACT_ATOMS: atom_id res chain seq x y z
N MET A 1 -2.13 41.01 -12.63
CA MET A 1 -1.51 39.68 -12.77
C MET A 1 -2.14 38.80 -11.71
N ASN A 2 -3.05 37.92 -12.08
CA ASN A 2 -3.73 37.03 -11.13
C ASN A 2 -2.85 35.81 -10.91
N ASN A 3 -2.20 35.76 -9.76
CA ASN A 3 -1.45 34.61 -9.28
C ASN A 3 -2.47 33.58 -8.77
N THR A 4 -3.06 32.79 -9.67
CA THR A 4 -3.78 31.58 -9.29
C THR A 4 -2.76 30.58 -8.78
N ASN A 5 -2.42 30.69 -7.49
CA ASN A 5 -1.94 29.54 -6.73
C ASN A 5 -3.10 28.54 -6.76
N LEU A 6 -3.06 27.61 -7.72
CA LEU A 6 -3.79 26.36 -7.60
C LEU A 6 -3.22 25.68 -6.37
N THR A 7 -3.81 25.95 -5.21
CA THR A 7 -3.76 25.03 -4.09
C THR A 7 -4.17 23.68 -4.66
N GLN A 8 -3.19 22.80 -4.88
CA GLN A 8 -3.41 21.37 -5.03
C GLN A 8 -4.13 20.94 -3.77
N GLN A 9 -5.45 21.01 -3.83
CA GLN A 9 -6.32 20.40 -2.86
C GLN A 9 -6.00 18.92 -3.01
N VAL A 10 -5.20 18.39 -2.10
CA VAL A 10 -5.03 16.95 -1.94
C VAL A 10 -6.44 16.46 -1.66
N ILE A 11 -7.09 15.87 -2.65
CA ILE A 11 -8.33 15.15 -2.44
C ILE A 11 -7.90 13.93 -1.62
N GLU A 12 -7.93 14.07 -0.30
CA GLU A 12 -7.51 13.03 0.66
C GLU A 12 -8.34 11.74 0.53
N ASP A 13 -9.43 11.74 -0.24
CA ASP A 13 -10.36 10.61 -0.39
C ASP A 13 -10.28 9.86 -1.72
N ASN A 14 -9.51 10.33 -2.72
CA ASN A 14 -9.33 9.64 -3.99
C ASN A 14 -7.87 9.23 -4.19
N ALA A 15 -7.34 8.40 -3.28
CA ALA A 15 -6.23 7.56 -3.67
C ALA A 15 -6.72 6.63 -4.79
N ASP A 16 -6.43 7.01 -6.04
CA ASP A 16 -6.66 6.19 -7.22
C ASP A 16 -5.65 5.04 -7.19
N PHE A 17 -5.97 4.04 -6.36
CA PHE A 17 -5.22 2.80 -6.34
C PHE A 17 -5.29 2.13 -7.71
N LEU A 18 -4.18 1.54 -8.11
CA LEU A 18 -4.07 0.70 -9.28
C LEU A 18 -3.79 -0.75 -8.87
N ILE A 19 -4.19 -1.69 -9.73
CA ILE A 19 -3.83 -3.09 -9.55
C ILE A 19 -2.30 -3.23 -9.55
N GLY A 20 -1.78 -3.90 -8.54
CA GLY A 20 -0.34 -4.06 -8.29
C GLY A 20 0.25 -3.02 -7.35
N ASP A 21 -0.50 -1.98 -6.95
CA ASP A 21 -0.01 -1.01 -5.99
C ASP A 21 0.28 -1.67 -4.64
N ALA A 22 1.45 -1.34 -4.09
CA ALA A 22 1.84 -1.74 -2.76
C ALA A 22 1.15 -0.84 -1.73
N VAL A 23 0.34 -1.44 -0.88
CA VAL A 23 -0.49 -0.76 0.10
C VAL A 23 -0.31 -1.36 1.48
N VAL A 24 -0.64 -0.56 2.49
CA VAL A 24 -0.74 -1.02 3.87
C VAL A 24 -2.13 -0.71 4.38
N LEU A 25 -2.58 -1.58 5.28
CA LEU A 25 -3.91 -1.52 5.86
C LEU A 25 -3.83 -0.75 7.17
N ASN A 26 -4.87 0.01 7.47
CA ASN A 26 -4.93 0.73 8.74
C ASN A 26 -5.09 -0.27 9.91
N GLU A 27 -4.32 -0.08 10.98
CA GLU A 27 -4.32 -0.90 12.20
C GLU A 27 -5.72 -1.04 12.85
N VAL A 28 -6.64 -0.12 12.57
CA VAL A 28 -8.03 -0.17 13.08
C VAL A 28 -8.79 -1.42 12.62
N ILE A 29 -8.40 -2.02 11.48
CA ILE A 29 -9.08 -3.20 10.93
C ILE A 29 -8.51 -4.52 11.49
N GLY A 30 -7.34 -4.48 12.13
CA GLY A 30 -6.65 -5.66 12.68
C GLY A 30 -5.13 -5.51 12.67
N ASN A 31 -4.45 -6.56 13.16
CA ASN A 31 -2.99 -6.62 13.23
C ASN A 31 -2.40 -7.01 11.87
N PHE A 32 -2.48 -6.08 10.91
CA PHE A 32 -1.92 -6.23 9.57
C PHE A 32 -0.62 -5.42 9.46
N ASP A 33 0.51 -6.03 9.81
CA ASP A 33 1.83 -5.37 9.79
C ASP A 33 2.60 -5.57 8.46
N GLU A 34 1.94 -6.06 7.42
CA GLU A 34 2.56 -6.32 6.13
C GLU A 34 2.16 -5.32 5.04
N ILE A 35 3.02 -5.25 4.02
CA ILE A 35 2.73 -4.59 2.76
C ILE A 35 2.05 -5.59 1.83
N TYR A 36 0.83 -5.26 1.41
CA TYR A 36 0.03 -6.03 0.47
C TYR A 36 0.02 -5.39 -0.90
N ASN A 37 -0.42 -6.15 -1.90
CA ASN A 37 -0.63 -5.62 -3.24
C ASN A 37 -2.12 -5.59 -3.54
N VAL A 38 -2.57 -4.51 -4.16
CA VAL A 38 -3.92 -4.38 -4.70
C VAL A 38 -4.08 -5.38 -5.84
N VAL A 39 -5.13 -6.20 -5.79
CA VAL A 39 -5.47 -7.17 -6.83
C VAL A 39 -6.63 -6.69 -7.69
N GLU A 40 -7.60 -5.98 -7.11
CA GLU A 40 -8.71 -5.36 -7.83
C GLU A 40 -9.08 -4.01 -7.23
N VAL A 41 -9.60 -3.12 -8.06
CA VAL A 41 -9.98 -1.76 -7.68
C VAL A 41 -11.42 -1.53 -8.10
N TYR A 42 -12.23 -1.12 -7.15
CA TYR A 42 -13.62 -0.72 -7.35
C TYR A 42 -13.78 0.77 -7.06
N GLU A 43 -14.99 1.29 -7.22
CA GLU A 43 -15.29 2.71 -6.99
C GLU A 43 -14.86 3.16 -5.58
N ASN A 44 -15.31 2.43 -4.54
CA ASN A 44 -15.08 2.79 -3.13
C ASN A 44 -14.24 1.79 -2.34
N THR A 45 -13.92 0.65 -2.95
CA THR A 45 -13.21 -0.45 -2.29
C THR A 45 -12.03 -0.91 -3.13
N VAL A 46 -11.09 -1.58 -2.48
CA VAL A 46 -9.98 -2.28 -3.11
C VAL A 46 -9.89 -3.67 -2.51
N ASP A 47 -9.45 -4.61 -3.33
CA ASP A 47 -9.17 -5.96 -2.91
C ASP A 47 -7.67 -6.12 -2.78
N VAL A 48 -7.22 -6.71 -1.67
CA VAL A 48 -5.82 -7.03 -1.43
C VAL A 48 -5.67 -8.52 -1.15
N TYR A 49 -4.57 -9.12 -1.63
CA TYR A 49 -4.26 -10.51 -1.31
C TYR A 49 -3.39 -10.60 -0.04
N ILE A 50 -3.90 -11.28 0.98
CA ILE A 50 -3.27 -11.41 2.32
C ILE A 50 -2.64 -12.79 2.56
N GLY A 51 -2.31 -13.54 1.50
CA GLY A 51 -1.71 -14.88 1.58
C GLY A 51 -2.73 -16.01 1.83
N ILE A 52 -3.70 -15.80 2.72
CA ILE A 52 -4.77 -16.78 2.99
C ILE A 52 -6.03 -16.58 2.14
N GLY A 53 -6.13 -15.45 1.43
CA GLY A 53 -7.30 -15.08 0.65
C GLY A 53 -7.27 -13.63 0.19
N ILE A 54 -8.39 -13.19 -0.39
CA ILE A 54 -8.62 -11.80 -0.79
C ILE A 54 -9.43 -11.11 0.30
N LEU A 55 -9.01 -9.89 0.65
CA LEU A 55 -9.70 -9.03 1.60
C LEU A 55 -10.16 -7.75 0.88
N THR A 56 -11.47 -7.54 0.85
CA THR A 56 -12.10 -6.33 0.29
C THR A 56 -12.22 -5.26 1.37
N LEU A 57 -11.65 -4.08 1.11
CA LEU A 57 -11.60 -2.99 2.07
C LEU A 57 -12.04 -1.68 1.45
N ASN A 58 -12.67 -0.82 2.23
CA ASN A 58 -12.93 0.55 1.80
C ASN A 58 -11.61 1.31 1.65
N LYS A 59 -11.48 2.10 0.58
CA LYS A 59 -10.26 2.87 0.26
C LYS A 59 -9.79 3.76 1.42
N LYS A 60 -10.69 4.25 2.28
CA LYS A 60 -10.35 5.06 3.46
C LYS A 60 -9.50 4.34 4.51
N PHE A 61 -9.47 3.01 4.47
CA PHE A 61 -8.67 2.20 5.40
C PHE A 61 -7.39 1.66 4.77
N VAL A 62 -7.11 2.06 3.53
CA VAL A 62 -5.96 1.63 2.77
C VAL A 62 -5.14 2.86 2.44
N ARG A 63 -3.82 2.76 2.59
CA ARG A 63 -2.91 3.81 2.11
C ARG A 63 -1.80 3.19 1.30
N SER A 64 -1.24 3.94 0.37
CA SER A 64 -0.03 3.53 -0.35
C SER A 64 1.11 3.29 0.65
N ALA A 65 1.88 2.23 0.41
CA ALA A 65 3.09 1.96 1.17
C ALA A 65 4.12 3.05 0.91
N SER A 66 4.72 3.58 1.98
CA SER A 66 5.76 4.58 1.88
C SER A 66 7.05 3.99 1.32
N THR A 67 7.92 4.84 0.77
CA THR A 67 9.24 4.42 0.29
C THR A 67 10.12 3.82 1.40
N ILE A 68 9.91 4.25 2.65
CA ILE A 68 10.61 3.72 3.82
C ILE A 68 10.16 2.28 4.10
N GLU A 69 8.85 2.02 4.14
CA GLU A 69 8.28 0.69 4.35
C GLU A 69 8.70 -0.27 3.23
N LEU A 70 8.63 0.17 1.97
CA LEU A 70 9.06 -0.63 0.83
C LEU A 70 10.55 -0.95 0.88
N ASN A 71 11.40 0.01 1.23
CA ASN A 71 12.83 -0.22 1.36
C ASN A 71 13.18 -1.09 2.57
N ALA A 72 12.45 -0.99 3.68
CA ALA A 72 12.59 -1.87 4.82
C ALA A 72 12.29 -3.33 4.43
N LYS A 73 11.16 -3.58 3.74
CA LYS A 73 10.81 -4.90 3.20
C LYS A 73 11.90 -5.45 2.27
N ARG A 74 12.40 -4.63 1.32
CA ARG A 74 13.50 -5.03 0.44
C ARG A 74 14.80 -5.36 1.18
N ARG A 75 15.14 -4.61 2.25
CA ARG A 75 16.34 -4.87 3.05
C ARG A 75 16.24 -6.19 3.80
N LEU A 76 15.06 -6.49 4.37
CA LEU A 76 14.78 -7.78 5.01
C LEU A 76 14.95 -8.92 4.00
N THR A 77 14.32 -8.83 2.82
CA THR A 77 14.45 -9.87 1.78
C THR A 77 15.90 -10.09 1.33
N LYS A 78 16.70 -9.02 1.22
CA LYS A 78 18.14 -9.16 0.90
C LYS A 78 18.91 -9.85 2.01
N ALA A 79 18.62 -9.56 3.27
CA ALA A 79 19.25 -10.24 4.40
C ALA A 79 18.88 -11.72 4.45
N GLU A 80 17.62 -12.06 4.17
CA GLU A 80 17.15 -13.45 4.06
C GLU A 80 17.84 -14.19 2.90
N GLN A 81 17.94 -13.56 1.72
CA GLN A 81 18.66 -14.11 0.56
C GLN A 81 20.13 -14.35 0.88
N ALA A 82 20.81 -13.38 1.49
CA ALA A 82 22.21 -13.50 1.88
C ALA A 82 22.46 -14.59 2.92
N LEU A 83 21.48 -14.91 3.76
CA LEU A 83 21.56 -16.03 4.72
C LEU A 83 21.32 -17.39 4.05
N ALA A 84 20.50 -17.43 3.00
CA ALA A 84 20.17 -18.65 2.27
C ALA A 84 21.28 -19.08 1.30
N GLU A 85 22.18 -18.16 0.90
CA GLU A 85 23.39 -18.46 0.13
C GLU A 85 24.46 -19.07 1.06
N VAL A 86 24.30 -20.35 1.40
CA VAL A 86 25.36 -21.15 2.04
C VAL A 86 26.40 -21.54 0.97
N PRO A 87 27.72 -21.36 1.23
CA PRO A 87 28.78 -21.72 0.28
C PRO A 87 28.91 -23.22 -0.01
#